data_AF-A0A6A3C437-F1
#
_entry.id   AF-A0A6A3C437-F1
#
_cell.length_a   1.000
_cell.length_b   1.000
_cell.length_c   1.000
_cell.angle_alpha   90.00
_cell.angle_beta   90.00
_cell.angle_gamma   90.00
#
_symmetry.space_group_name_H-M   'P 1'
#
loop_
_entity.id
_entity.type
_entity.pdbx_description
1 polymer ?
#
loop_
_entity_poly.entity_id
_entity_poly.type
_entity_poly.pdbx_seq_one_letter_code
_entity_poly.pdbx_strand_id
1 'polypeptide(L)'
;MLEGLVARLASSGSSIYKAIRCKEPTGAELLSYMHILWRLVLWNVYEGIRICEGIGIEFHILFGWQEMELESNFIFCLIRRHIAQGSQWLTLIHALAARPGGPPSIRIIGIDDSTSSYARGGGLEIVGQRLRKLAESCKVPFEFQAAAISCKEVQLEDLGIQPGEAIAVSFAMMLHYMPGESVGTQNHRDRLMRLAKSLSPKVVKLVEQEANTNTAPFVPHFLETMNHYLAVFEFIDVSLPRDHKERISVEQNCLARKIVNIIACEGPERVERHELLGKWRSRFVMASFKPRSSIPPSRLCFKATVISTHSKKEMGFCIWAG
;
A
#
# COMPACT_ATOMS: atom_id res chain seq x y z
N MET A 1 15.11 10.11 -14.83
CA MET A 1 16.31 10.38 -13.98
C MET A 1 16.95 11.71 -14.30
N LEU A 2 17.44 11.93 -15.53
CA LEU A 2 18.03 13.20 -15.97
C LEU A 2 17.13 14.41 -15.69
N GLU A 3 15.87 14.36 -16.11
CA GLU A 3 14.90 15.43 -15.83
C GLU A 3 14.71 15.69 -14.33
N GLY A 4 14.80 14.66 -13.50
CA GLY A 4 14.75 14.82 -12.04
C GLY A 4 15.95 15.58 -11.49
N LEU A 5 17.15 15.35 -12.04
CA LEU A 5 18.36 16.12 -11.68
C LEU A 5 18.26 17.57 -12.14
N VAL A 6 17.80 17.79 -13.38
CA VAL A 6 17.56 19.14 -13.92
C VAL A 6 16.53 19.88 -13.06
N ALA A 7 15.42 19.23 -12.71
CA ALA A 7 14.38 19.78 -11.85
C ALA A 7 14.91 20.12 -10.45
N ARG A 8 15.81 19.29 -9.91
CA ARG A 8 16.47 19.56 -8.62
C ARG A 8 17.34 20.81 -8.70
N LEU A 9 18.20 20.92 -9.72
CA LEU A 9 19.08 22.08 -9.93
C LEU A 9 18.28 23.37 -10.14
N ALA A 10 17.16 23.29 -10.85
CA ALA A 10 16.26 24.42 -11.10
C ALA A 10 15.29 24.71 -9.94
N SER A 11 15.35 23.96 -8.83
CA SER A 11 14.38 24.02 -7.72
C SER A 11 12.90 23.93 -8.17
N SER A 12 12.63 23.20 -9.25
CA SER A 12 11.31 23.11 -9.90
C SER A 12 10.60 21.77 -9.64
N GLY A 13 11.19 20.89 -8.82
CA GLY A 13 10.67 19.55 -8.55
C GLY A 13 9.22 19.52 -8.06
N SER A 14 8.83 20.41 -7.15
CA SER A 14 7.46 20.49 -6.64
C SER A 14 6.45 20.91 -7.70
N SER A 15 6.79 21.91 -8.51
CA SER A 15 5.95 22.36 -9.63
C SER A 15 5.74 21.24 -10.64
N ILE A 16 6.81 20.53 -11.01
CA ILE A 16 6.75 19.39 -11.92
C ILE A 16 5.94 18.23 -11.30
N TYR A 17 6.16 17.90 -10.02
CA TYR A 17 5.41 16.86 -9.32
C TYR A 17 3.89 17.14 -9.26
N LYS A 18 3.51 18.40 -9.12
CA LYS A 18 2.10 18.86 -9.13
C LYS A 18 1.52 18.90 -10.56
N ALA A 19 2.35 19.19 -11.56
CA ALA A 19 1.95 19.26 -12.97
C ALA A 19 1.81 17.88 -13.62
N ILE A 20 2.73 16.94 -13.35
CA ILE A 20 2.63 15.57 -13.83
C ILE A 20 1.43 14.89 -13.15
N ARG A 21 0.45 14.48 -13.95
CA ARG A 21 -0.72 13.73 -13.47
C ARG A 21 -0.80 12.42 -14.23
N CYS A 22 -0.92 11.31 -13.49
CA CYS A 22 -1.36 10.04 -14.06
C CYS A 22 -2.66 10.25 -14.83
N LYS A 23 -2.74 9.75 -16.07
CA LYS A 23 -3.98 9.77 -16.85
C LYS A 23 -5.12 9.14 -16.04
N GLU A 24 -6.28 9.80 -16.09
CA GLU A 24 -7.51 9.35 -15.45
C GLU A 24 -8.01 8.06 -16.12
N PRO A 25 -8.46 7.05 -15.35
CA PRO A 25 -9.27 5.98 -15.91
C PRO A 25 -10.58 6.58 -16.38
N THR A 26 -10.82 6.60 -17.70
CA THR A 26 -12.07 7.06 -18.28
C THR A 26 -12.91 5.83 -18.69
N GLY A 27 -14.10 5.65 -18.10
CA GLY A 27 -15.04 4.58 -18.48
C GLY A 27 -15.60 3.73 -17.32
N ALA A 28 -16.52 2.81 -17.61
CA ALA A 28 -17.15 1.93 -16.61
C ALA A 28 -16.15 0.92 -15.99
N GLU A 29 -15.10 0.57 -16.73
CA GLU A 29 -13.94 -0.20 -16.29
C GLU A 29 -12.88 0.72 -15.69
N LEU A 30 -13.26 1.60 -14.74
CA LEU A 30 -12.28 2.39 -13.99
C LEU A 30 -11.24 1.42 -13.47
N LEU A 31 -10.02 1.44 -14.02
CA LEU A 31 -8.83 0.73 -13.58
C LEU A 31 -7.76 1.80 -13.37
N SER A 32 -7.36 2.05 -12.12
CA SER A 32 -6.32 3.04 -11.83
C SER A 32 -5.02 2.66 -12.54
N TYR A 33 -4.12 3.62 -12.78
CA TYR A 33 -2.77 3.31 -13.25
C TYR A 33 -2.10 2.21 -12.41
N MET A 34 -2.33 2.19 -11.09
CA MET A 34 -1.85 1.09 -10.24
C MET A 34 -2.51 -0.20 -10.69
N HIS A 35 -3.83 -0.27 -10.86
CA HIS A 35 -4.44 -1.48 -11.43
C HIS A 35 -3.88 -1.85 -12.82
N ILE A 36 -3.56 -0.90 -13.69
CA ILE A 36 -2.93 -1.13 -15.00
C ILE A 36 -1.50 -1.66 -14.85
N LEU A 37 -0.67 -1.08 -13.98
CA LEU A 37 0.65 -1.63 -13.62
C LEU A 37 0.49 -3.05 -13.05
N TRP A 38 -0.53 -3.27 -12.20
CA TRP A 38 -0.85 -4.55 -11.58
C TRP A 38 -1.46 -5.58 -12.52
N ARG A 39 -2.08 -5.14 -13.61
CA ARG A 39 -2.69 -5.99 -14.63
C ARG A 39 -1.70 -6.28 -15.76
N LEU A 40 -0.98 -5.28 -16.23
CA LEU A 40 -0.13 -5.35 -17.42
C LEU A 40 1.28 -5.86 -17.12
N VAL A 41 1.89 -5.36 -16.05
CA VAL A 41 3.30 -5.66 -15.71
C VAL A 41 3.37 -6.91 -14.85
N LEU A 42 2.25 -7.26 -14.23
CA LEU A 42 2.21 -8.24 -13.17
C LEU A 42 1.51 -9.55 -13.60
N TRP A 43 0.63 -9.59 -14.60
CA TRP A 43 -0.03 -10.84 -15.07
C TRP A 43 0.92 -12.00 -15.40
N ASN A 44 2.09 -11.73 -16.00
CA ASN A 44 3.06 -12.76 -16.39
C ASN A 44 4.00 -13.23 -15.25
N VAL A 45 4.08 -12.51 -14.14
CA VAL A 45 4.78 -12.93 -12.90
C VAL A 45 3.78 -13.33 -11.80
N TYR A 46 2.48 -13.19 -12.07
CA TYR A 46 1.42 -13.23 -11.07
C TYR A 46 0.89 -14.58 -10.67
N GLU A 47 1.23 -15.69 -11.30
CA GLU A 47 1.06 -16.96 -10.57
C GLU A 47 1.90 -16.93 -9.26
N GLY A 48 3.03 -16.21 -9.21
CA GLY A 48 3.86 -16.09 -7.99
C GLY A 48 3.50 -14.94 -7.03
N ILE A 49 3.02 -13.80 -7.53
CA ILE A 49 2.73 -12.60 -6.68
C ILE A 49 1.23 -12.46 -6.36
N ARG A 50 0.32 -12.98 -7.19
CA ARG A 50 -1.09 -13.16 -6.78
C ARG A 50 -1.19 -14.14 -5.62
N ILE A 51 -0.27 -15.10 -5.58
CA ILE A 51 0.20 -15.79 -4.38
C ILE A 51 0.72 -14.71 -3.39
N CYS A 52 1.90 -14.12 -3.43
CA CYS A 52 2.40 -13.27 -2.31
C CYS A 52 1.53 -12.09 -1.78
N GLU A 53 0.65 -11.46 -2.56
CA GLU A 53 -0.30 -10.42 -2.10
C GLU A 53 -1.65 -10.99 -1.70
N GLY A 54 -2.18 -11.91 -2.52
CA GLY A 54 -3.40 -12.66 -2.27
C GLY A 54 -3.19 -13.63 -1.13
N ILE A 55 -2.22 -14.54 -1.19
CA ILE A 55 -1.62 -15.37 -0.13
C ILE A 55 -0.97 -14.53 0.99
N GLY A 56 -0.48 -13.32 0.75
CA GLY A 56 -0.08 -12.43 1.84
C GLY A 56 -1.25 -11.94 2.71
N ILE A 57 -2.46 -11.96 2.16
CA ILE A 57 -3.74 -11.65 2.82
C ILE A 57 -4.46 -12.96 3.22
N GLU A 58 -4.45 -13.98 2.37
CA GLU A 58 -4.94 -15.34 2.57
C GLU A 58 -4.11 -16.01 3.66
N PHE A 59 -2.85 -16.39 3.44
CA PHE A 59 -2.04 -17.11 4.43
C PHE A 59 -1.87 -16.37 5.75
N HIS A 60 -1.67 -15.04 5.78
CA HIS A 60 -1.31 -14.38 7.04
C HIS A 60 -2.47 -13.83 7.82
N ILE A 61 -3.54 -13.40 7.14
CA ILE A 61 -4.78 -13.28 7.86
C ILE A 61 -5.17 -14.71 8.28
N LEU A 62 -4.93 -15.80 7.51
CA LEU A 62 -5.10 -17.25 7.88
C LEU A 62 -4.30 -17.74 9.07
N PHE A 63 -3.05 -17.33 9.22
CA PHE A 63 -2.26 -17.69 10.38
C PHE A 63 -2.52 -16.78 11.59
N GLY A 64 -3.07 -15.57 11.38
CA GLY A 64 -3.78 -14.82 12.43
C GLY A 64 -5.19 -15.35 12.70
N TRP A 65 -5.81 -16.03 11.73
CA TRP A 65 -7.20 -16.50 11.76
C TRP A 65 -7.34 -17.67 12.73
N GLN A 66 -6.29 -18.46 12.95
CA GLN A 66 -6.33 -19.58 13.89
C GLN A 66 -6.62 -19.15 15.35
N GLU A 67 -6.29 -17.91 15.73
CA GLU A 67 -6.65 -17.31 17.03
C GLU A 67 -8.01 -16.59 16.99
N MET A 68 -8.52 -16.32 15.79
CA MET A 68 -9.75 -15.59 15.53
C MET A 68 -10.92 -16.50 15.17
N GLU A 69 -10.72 -17.81 15.03
CA GLU A 69 -11.73 -18.81 14.61
C GLU A 69 -13.01 -18.83 15.44
N LEU A 70 -12.96 -18.31 16.68
CA LEU A 70 -14.09 -18.27 17.61
C LEU A 70 -14.97 -17.02 17.48
N GLU A 71 -14.55 -16.02 16.69
CA GLU A 71 -15.24 -14.73 16.63
C GLU A 71 -16.26 -14.69 15.49
N SER A 72 -17.43 -14.15 15.79
CA SER A 72 -18.56 -14.10 14.85
C SER A 72 -18.50 -12.90 13.90
N ASN A 73 -17.80 -11.83 14.29
CA ASN A 73 -17.76 -10.55 13.58
C ASN A 73 -16.31 -10.02 13.42
N PHE A 74 -15.86 -9.80 12.18
CA PHE A 74 -14.52 -9.30 11.87
C PHE A 74 -14.53 -7.92 11.25
N ILE A 75 -13.54 -7.13 11.65
CA ILE A 75 -13.36 -5.77 11.15
C ILE A 75 -11.97 -5.57 10.64
N PHE A 76 -11.92 -5.13 9.39
CA PHE A 76 -10.70 -4.73 8.73
C PHE A 76 -10.68 -3.21 8.68
N CYS A 77 -9.84 -2.60 9.53
CA CYS A 77 -9.57 -1.17 9.49
C CYS A 77 -8.41 -0.90 8.53
N LEU A 78 -8.69 -0.20 7.43
CA LEU A 78 -7.74 0.06 6.36
C LEU A 78 -7.35 1.51 6.37
N ILE A 79 -6.14 1.76 6.84
CA ILE A 79 -5.57 3.09 6.82
C ILE A 79 -4.69 3.17 5.57
N ARG A 80 -5.28 3.60 4.45
CA ARG A 80 -4.58 3.60 3.15
C ARG A 80 -4.87 4.86 2.34
N ARG A 81 -3.83 5.65 2.12
CA ARG A 81 -3.83 6.65 1.06
C ARG A 81 -3.86 5.94 -0.31
N HIS A 82 -4.81 6.28 -1.16
CA HIS A 82 -5.13 5.58 -2.41
C HIS A 82 -5.53 4.11 -2.18
N ILE A 83 -6.68 3.89 -1.56
CA ILE A 83 -7.34 2.58 -1.60
C ILE A 83 -7.43 2.19 -3.08
N ALA A 84 -6.62 1.20 -3.46
CA ALA A 84 -6.72 0.59 -4.78
C ALA A 84 -8.16 0.07 -4.95
N GLN A 85 -8.55 -0.31 -6.15
CA GLN A 85 -9.94 -0.60 -6.51
C GLN A 85 -10.56 -1.87 -5.90
N GLY A 86 -10.09 -2.28 -4.73
CA GLY A 86 -10.61 -3.41 -4.00
C GLY A 86 -9.90 -4.73 -4.29
N SER A 87 -8.89 -4.77 -5.17
CA SER A 87 -8.25 -6.03 -5.62
C SER A 87 -7.72 -6.90 -4.49
N GLN A 88 -7.14 -6.29 -3.44
CA GLN A 88 -6.68 -6.97 -2.23
C GLN A 88 -7.80 -7.68 -1.47
N TRP A 89 -9.03 -7.15 -1.53
CA TRP A 89 -10.19 -7.67 -0.82
C TRP A 89 -10.94 -8.73 -1.63
N LEU A 90 -10.75 -8.78 -2.95
CA LEU A 90 -11.35 -9.83 -3.77
C LEU A 90 -10.90 -11.22 -3.30
N THR A 91 -9.59 -11.39 -3.12
CA THR A 91 -9.02 -12.64 -2.61
C THR A 91 -9.46 -12.92 -1.18
N LEU A 92 -9.51 -11.90 -0.31
CA LEU A 92 -9.96 -12.08 1.07
C LEU A 92 -11.42 -12.57 1.16
N ILE A 93 -12.31 -11.95 0.40
CA ILE A 93 -13.74 -12.30 0.37
C ILE A 93 -13.91 -13.73 -0.13
N HIS A 94 -13.20 -14.12 -1.19
CA HIS A 94 -13.21 -15.51 -1.68
C HIS A 94 -12.70 -16.50 -0.63
N ALA A 95 -11.59 -16.18 0.03
CA ALA A 95 -11.01 -17.04 1.07
C ALA A 95 -11.97 -17.21 2.26
N LEU A 96 -12.66 -16.14 2.66
CA LEU A 96 -13.63 -16.19 3.76
C LEU A 96 -14.90 -16.93 3.40
N ALA A 97 -15.35 -16.82 2.15
CA ALA A 97 -16.46 -17.61 1.63
C ALA A 97 -16.17 -19.12 1.64
N ALA A 98 -14.90 -19.51 1.42
CA ALA A 98 -14.47 -20.90 1.41
C ALA A 98 -14.22 -21.51 2.81
N ARG A 99 -14.43 -20.76 3.89
CA ARG A 99 -14.11 -21.18 5.26
C ARG A 99 -14.99 -22.37 5.72
N PRO A 100 -14.41 -23.41 6.34
CA PRO A 100 -15.18 -24.43 7.05
C PRO A 100 -16.02 -23.78 8.17
N GLY A 101 -17.33 -24.03 8.20
CA GLY A 101 -18.26 -23.36 9.13
C GLY A 101 -18.92 -22.08 8.56
N GLY A 102 -18.64 -21.72 7.31
CA GLY A 102 -19.26 -20.59 6.61
C GLY A 102 -18.56 -19.25 6.85
N PRO A 103 -18.86 -18.23 6.02
CA PRO A 103 -18.20 -16.93 6.13
C PRO A 103 -18.66 -16.15 7.37
N PRO A 104 -17.77 -15.41 8.03
CA PRO A 104 -18.16 -14.50 9.09
C PRO A 104 -18.69 -13.18 8.54
N SER A 105 -19.25 -12.34 9.42
CA SER A 105 -19.55 -10.95 9.06
C SER A 105 -18.28 -10.13 8.93
N ILE A 106 -18.18 -9.33 7.86
CA ILE A 106 -17.01 -8.51 7.54
C ILE A 106 -17.42 -7.04 7.46
N ARG A 107 -16.73 -6.18 8.20
CA ARG A 107 -16.79 -4.72 8.00
C ARG A 107 -15.43 -4.20 7.56
N ILE A 108 -15.38 -3.49 6.43
CA ILE A 108 -14.18 -2.83 5.93
C ILE A 108 -14.32 -1.32 6.12
N ILE A 109 -13.37 -0.70 6.82
CA ILE A 109 -13.27 0.75 6.92
C ILE A 109 -12.16 1.22 5.99
N GLY A 110 -12.53 1.94 4.94
CA GLY A 110 -11.58 2.54 4.03
C GLY A 110 -11.29 3.99 4.39
N ILE A 111 -10.06 4.33 4.75
CA ILE A 111 -9.65 5.71 5.04
C ILE A 111 -8.80 6.23 3.90
N ASP A 112 -9.20 7.34 3.29
CA ASP A 112 -8.43 7.94 2.21
C ASP A 112 -8.73 9.44 2.09
N ASP A 113 -7.77 10.20 1.58
CA ASP A 113 -7.87 11.66 1.47
C ASP A 113 -8.97 12.05 0.45
N SER A 114 -9.75 13.09 0.72
CA SER A 114 -10.75 13.63 -0.23
C SER A 114 -10.15 13.94 -1.62
N THR A 115 -8.88 14.35 -1.66
CA THR A 115 -8.12 14.64 -2.89
C THR A 115 -7.71 13.39 -3.68
N SER A 116 -7.84 12.20 -3.09
CA SER A 116 -7.53 10.90 -3.73
C SER A 116 -8.62 10.38 -4.67
N SER A 117 -9.80 11.02 -4.70
CA SER A 117 -10.93 10.70 -5.58
C SER A 117 -10.49 10.55 -7.04
N TYR A 118 -9.59 11.41 -7.49
CA TYR A 118 -8.95 11.37 -8.81
C TYR A 118 -8.24 10.04 -9.11
N ALA A 119 -7.47 9.50 -8.15
CA ALA A 119 -6.71 8.27 -8.35
C ALA A 119 -7.60 7.01 -8.43
N ARG A 120 -8.82 7.09 -7.90
CA ARG A 120 -9.84 6.04 -7.95
C ARG A 120 -10.78 6.19 -9.15
N GLY A 121 -10.75 7.35 -9.80
CA GLY A 121 -11.72 7.80 -10.81
C GLY A 121 -13.13 8.00 -10.25
N GLY A 122 -13.22 8.32 -8.95
CA GLY A 122 -14.47 8.62 -8.26
C GLY A 122 -14.36 8.52 -6.74
N GLY A 123 -15.51 8.57 -6.08
CA GLY A 123 -15.65 8.44 -4.63
C GLY A 123 -15.21 7.07 -4.11
N LEU A 124 -14.89 7.00 -2.81
CA LEU A 124 -14.52 5.74 -2.16
C LEU A 124 -15.70 4.74 -2.13
N GLU A 125 -16.92 5.26 -2.31
CA GLU A 125 -18.18 4.54 -2.42
C GLU A 125 -18.20 3.57 -3.60
N ILE A 126 -17.52 3.89 -4.72
CA ILE A 126 -17.44 3.00 -5.89
C ILE A 126 -16.70 1.70 -5.53
N VAL A 127 -15.64 1.81 -4.71
CA VAL A 127 -14.92 0.64 -4.20
C VAL A 127 -15.84 -0.18 -3.29
N GLY A 128 -16.55 0.48 -2.38
CA GLY A 128 -17.54 -0.16 -1.51
C GLY A 128 -18.62 -0.93 -2.28
N GLN A 129 -19.17 -0.34 -3.34
CA GLN A 129 -20.17 -1.01 -4.19
C GLN A 129 -19.62 -2.24 -4.90
N ARG A 130 -18.39 -2.17 -5.44
CA ARG A 130 -17.74 -3.32 -6.07
C ARG A 130 -17.50 -4.46 -5.07
N LEU A 131 -17.00 -4.14 -3.89
CA LEU A 131 -16.75 -5.13 -2.83
C LEU A 131 -18.06 -5.74 -2.30
N ARG A 132 -19.11 -4.93 -2.14
CA ARG A 132 -20.43 -5.42 -1.74
C ARG A 132 -21.01 -6.41 -2.76
N LYS A 133 -20.98 -6.08 -4.05
CA LYS A 133 -21.41 -6.99 -5.12
C LYS A 133 -20.65 -8.32 -5.11
N LEU A 134 -19.33 -8.28 -4.87
CA LEU A 134 -18.55 -9.50 -4.74
C LEU A 134 -18.99 -10.30 -3.51
N ALA A 135 -19.05 -9.67 -2.34
CA ALA A 135 -19.44 -10.33 -1.11
C ALA A 135 -20.83 -10.97 -1.20
N GLU A 136 -21.80 -10.29 -1.83
CA GLU A 136 -23.13 -10.82 -2.16
C GLU A 136 -23.03 -12.08 -3.03
N SER A 137 -22.23 -12.05 -4.09
CA SER A 137 -22.01 -13.22 -4.97
C SER A 137 -21.38 -14.42 -4.24
N CYS A 138 -20.61 -14.15 -3.18
CA CYS A 138 -19.95 -15.14 -2.35
C CYS A 138 -20.74 -15.50 -1.09
N LYS A 139 -21.94 -14.92 -0.89
CA LYS A 139 -22.79 -15.09 0.32
C LYS A 139 -22.09 -14.73 1.63
N VAL A 140 -21.23 -13.71 1.59
CA VAL A 140 -20.50 -13.17 2.74
C VAL A 140 -21.23 -11.95 3.28
N PRO A 141 -21.65 -11.93 4.57
CA PRO A 141 -22.21 -10.72 5.17
C PRO A 141 -21.16 -9.61 5.20
N PHE A 142 -21.46 -8.46 4.60
CA PHE A 142 -20.45 -7.45 4.29
C PHE A 142 -20.94 -6.02 4.44
N GLU A 143 -20.12 -5.21 5.10
CA GLU A 143 -20.28 -3.77 5.23
C GLU A 143 -19.00 -3.04 4.79
N PHE A 144 -19.17 -1.91 4.10
CA PHE A 144 -18.08 -1.02 3.74
C PHE A 144 -18.38 0.40 4.22
N GLN A 145 -17.48 0.95 5.03
CA GLN A 145 -17.52 2.30 5.54
C GLN A 145 -16.41 3.11 4.89
N ALA A 146 -16.79 4.15 4.15
CA ALA A 146 -15.86 5.11 3.57
C ALA A 146 -15.60 6.25 4.56
N ALA A 147 -14.34 6.51 4.87
CA ALA A 147 -13.90 7.66 5.65
C ALA A 147 -13.00 8.54 4.76
N ALA A 148 -13.58 9.60 4.19
CA ALA A 148 -12.89 10.55 3.32
C ALA A 148 -12.04 11.56 4.14
N ILE A 149 -11.13 11.04 4.96
CA ILE A 149 -10.37 11.80 5.96
C ILE A 149 -8.89 11.69 5.64
N SER A 150 -8.17 12.81 5.78
CA SER A 150 -6.71 12.83 5.70
C SER A 150 -6.12 11.93 6.79
N CYS A 151 -5.22 11.02 6.43
CA CYS A 151 -4.54 10.18 7.41
C CYS A 151 -3.67 10.99 8.41
N LYS A 152 -3.42 12.28 8.12
CA LYS A 152 -2.77 13.20 9.05
C LYS A 152 -3.68 13.67 10.18
N GLU A 153 -4.99 13.61 9.97
CA GLU A 153 -6.03 14.16 10.84
C GLU A 153 -6.85 13.07 11.52
N VAL A 154 -7.00 11.89 10.89
CA VAL A 154 -7.79 10.77 11.41
C VAL A 154 -7.59 10.51 12.90
N GLN A 155 -8.69 10.33 13.60
CA GLN A 155 -8.80 10.03 15.03
C GLN A 155 -9.53 8.70 15.25
N LEU A 156 -9.68 8.31 16.52
CA LEU A 156 -10.25 6.99 16.87
C LEU A 156 -11.76 6.96 16.59
N GLU A 157 -12.42 8.07 16.85
CA GLU A 157 -13.86 8.26 16.75
C GLU A 157 -14.32 8.14 15.29
N ASP A 158 -13.47 8.58 14.34
CA ASP A 158 -13.72 8.51 12.90
C ASP A 158 -13.88 7.07 12.38
N LEU A 159 -13.37 6.09 13.12
CA LEU A 159 -13.37 4.69 12.73
C LEU A 159 -14.67 3.96 13.11
N GLY A 160 -15.47 4.52 14.03
CA GLY A 160 -16.75 3.95 14.43
C GLY A 160 -16.66 2.49 14.91
N ILE A 161 -15.62 2.18 15.68
CA ILE A 161 -15.37 0.83 16.19
C ILE A 161 -16.30 0.53 17.37
N GLN A 162 -16.96 -0.62 17.33
CA GLN A 162 -17.87 -1.10 18.37
C GLN A 162 -17.14 -2.09 19.32
N PRO A 163 -17.55 -2.16 20.60
CA PRO A 163 -17.04 -3.16 21.52
C PRO A 163 -17.30 -4.60 21.02
N GLY A 164 -16.32 -5.49 21.18
CA GLY A 164 -16.44 -6.91 20.81
C GLY A 164 -16.05 -7.24 19.36
N GLU A 165 -15.62 -6.27 18.58
CA GLU A 165 -15.17 -6.49 17.20
C GLU A 165 -13.71 -6.98 17.15
N ALA A 166 -13.43 -8.01 16.34
CA ALA A 166 -12.07 -8.47 16.08
C ALA A 166 -11.41 -7.61 14.99
N ILE A 167 -10.40 -6.81 15.36
CA ILE A 167 -9.83 -5.78 14.49
C ILE A 167 -8.50 -6.24 13.86
N ALA A 168 -8.40 -6.07 12.55
CA ALA A 168 -7.15 -6.17 11.80
C ALA A 168 -6.84 -4.83 11.13
N VAL A 169 -5.59 -4.33 11.27
CA VAL A 169 -5.14 -3.08 10.65
C VAL A 169 -4.19 -3.37 9.50
N SER A 170 -4.38 -2.72 8.35
CA SER A 170 -3.45 -2.81 7.22
C SER A 170 -2.94 -1.44 6.78
N PHE A 171 -1.62 -1.29 6.82
CA PHE A 171 -0.88 -0.18 6.21
C PHE A 171 -0.22 -0.69 4.92
N ALA A 172 -0.76 -0.30 3.76
CA ALA A 172 -0.23 -0.73 2.48
C ALA A 172 0.24 0.46 1.63
N MET A 173 1.55 0.54 1.42
CA MET A 173 2.23 1.54 0.59
C MET A 173 1.80 2.96 0.95
N MET A 174 1.81 3.30 2.25
CA MET A 174 1.15 4.49 2.76
C MET A 174 1.94 5.22 3.84
N LEU A 175 2.60 4.52 4.76
CA LEU A 175 3.28 5.15 5.89
C LEU A 175 4.52 5.93 5.44
N HIS A 176 5.13 5.57 4.31
CA HIS A 176 6.21 6.36 3.70
C HIS A 176 5.73 7.77 3.29
N TYR A 177 4.45 7.96 2.92
CA TYR A 177 3.90 9.28 2.62
C TYR A 177 3.68 10.15 3.86
N MET A 178 3.67 9.56 5.04
CA MET A 178 3.39 10.29 6.27
C MET A 178 4.65 11.03 6.72
N PRO A 179 4.55 12.36 6.97
CA PRO A 179 5.66 13.12 7.51
C PRO A 179 6.05 12.57 8.87
N GLY A 180 7.33 12.24 9.01
CA GLY A 180 7.93 11.82 10.27
C GLY A 180 8.75 12.93 10.91
N GLU A 181 9.67 12.54 11.78
CA GLU A 181 10.57 13.42 12.55
C GLU A 181 11.44 14.35 11.68
N SER A 182 11.67 14.00 10.42
CA SER A 182 12.52 14.77 9.48
C SER A 182 11.82 15.96 8.81
N VAL A 183 10.49 16.10 8.99
CA VAL A 183 9.69 17.12 8.28
C VAL A 183 9.15 18.20 9.21
N GLY A 184 8.84 17.85 10.46
CA GLY A 184 8.32 18.78 11.44
C GLY A 184 8.25 18.16 12.84
N THR A 185 7.78 18.94 13.81
CA THR A 185 7.64 18.52 15.21
C THR A 185 6.55 17.46 15.41
N GLN A 186 5.54 17.44 14.54
CA GLN A 186 4.47 16.44 14.56
C GLN A 186 4.86 15.22 13.73
N ASN A 187 5.11 14.10 14.40
CA ASN A 187 5.39 12.82 13.75
C ASN A 187 4.07 12.08 13.46
N HIS A 188 3.44 12.38 12.33
CA HIS A 188 2.16 11.77 11.92
C HIS A 188 2.29 10.27 11.66
N ARG A 189 3.47 9.80 11.26
CA ARG A 189 3.76 8.38 11.05
C ARG A 189 3.62 7.59 12.36
N ASP A 190 4.28 8.05 13.42
CA ASP A 190 4.21 7.39 14.73
C ASP A 190 2.84 7.63 15.40
N ARG A 191 2.19 8.76 15.13
CA ARG A 191 0.79 9.02 15.54
C ARG A 191 -0.16 7.93 15.01
N LEU A 192 -0.06 7.58 13.72
CA LEU A 192 -0.89 6.55 13.10
C LEU A 192 -0.61 5.15 13.65
N MET A 193 0.65 4.82 13.96
CA MET A 193 0.97 3.55 14.61
C MET A 193 0.35 3.48 16.01
N ARG A 194 0.40 4.57 16.78
CA ARG A 194 -0.25 4.65 18.10
C ARG A 194 -1.78 4.59 18.01
N LEU A 195 -2.38 5.24 17.03
CA LEU A 195 -3.81 5.12 16.73
C LEU A 195 -4.19 3.66 16.43
N ALA A 196 -3.42 2.99 15.56
CA ALA A 196 -3.61 1.59 15.29
C ALA A 196 -3.45 0.74 16.55
N LYS A 197 -2.52 1.07 17.45
CA LYS A 197 -2.34 0.36 18.72
C LYS A 197 -3.52 0.57 19.67
N SER A 198 -4.09 1.78 19.75
CA SER A 198 -5.26 2.06 20.61
C SER A 198 -6.51 1.27 20.21
N LEU A 199 -6.58 0.79 18.97
CA LEU A 199 -7.63 -0.13 18.52
C LEU A 199 -7.52 -1.53 19.15
N SER A 200 -6.42 -1.84 19.84
CA SER A 200 -6.11 -3.19 20.33
C SER A 200 -6.27 -4.27 19.24
N PRO A 201 -5.67 -4.09 18.06
CA PRO A 201 -5.88 -4.97 16.92
C PRO A 201 -5.32 -6.36 17.22
N LYS A 202 -5.94 -7.40 16.68
CA LYS A 202 -5.39 -8.76 16.75
C LYS A 202 -4.15 -8.89 15.87
N VAL A 203 -4.13 -8.18 14.73
CA VAL A 203 -3.02 -8.19 13.77
C VAL A 203 -2.86 -6.83 13.10
N VAL A 204 -1.61 -6.45 12.86
CA VAL A 204 -1.26 -5.30 12.02
C VAL A 204 -0.33 -5.73 10.90
N LYS A 205 -0.70 -5.39 9.67
CA LYS A 205 0.09 -5.66 8.46
C LYS A 205 0.71 -4.38 7.92
N LEU A 206 1.99 -4.47 7.58
CA LEU A 206 2.75 -3.42 6.89
C LEU A 206 3.22 -3.93 5.53
N VAL A 207 2.93 -3.18 4.47
CA VAL A 207 3.50 -3.38 3.13
C VAL A 207 4.14 -2.07 2.71
N GLU A 208 5.46 -2.09 2.51
CA GLU A 208 6.23 -0.89 2.16
C GLU A 208 7.34 -1.23 1.16
N GLN A 209 7.82 -0.20 0.47
CA GLN A 209 8.98 -0.35 -0.41
C GLN A 209 10.27 -0.42 0.41
N GLU A 210 11.09 -1.45 0.18
CA GLU A 210 12.39 -1.62 0.83
C GLU A 210 13.44 -0.75 0.12
N ALA A 211 13.54 0.51 0.53
CA ALA A 211 14.52 1.43 0.00
C ALA A 211 14.90 2.51 1.04
N ASN A 212 16.15 2.96 1.03
CA ASN A 212 16.60 4.08 1.86
C ASN A 212 16.59 5.38 1.06
N THR A 213 15.40 5.90 0.76
CA THR A 213 15.23 7.19 0.08
C THR A 213 14.88 8.34 1.04
N ASN A 214 14.72 8.06 2.34
CA ASN A 214 14.39 9.08 3.32
C ASN A 214 15.61 9.70 4.00
N THR A 215 16.50 8.87 4.55
CA THR A 215 17.57 9.29 5.49
C THR A 215 18.97 9.37 4.88
N ALA A 216 19.17 8.81 3.68
CA ALA A 216 20.47 8.81 3.04
C ALA A 216 20.84 10.20 2.46
N PRO A 217 22.14 10.57 2.42
CA PRO A 217 22.60 11.72 1.65
C PRO A 217 22.23 11.61 0.17
N PHE A 218 22.24 12.73 -0.54
CA PHE A 218 21.68 12.79 -1.90
C PHE A 218 22.29 11.78 -2.89
N VAL A 219 23.62 11.61 -2.94
CA VAL A 219 24.24 10.70 -3.92
C VAL A 219 23.84 9.23 -3.67
N PRO A 220 23.99 8.65 -2.46
CA PRO A 220 23.48 7.31 -2.17
C PRO A 220 21.97 7.18 -2.41
N HIS A 221 21.18 8.18 -2.03
CA HIS A 221 19.74 8.24 -2.28
C HIS A 221 19.42 8.18 -3.79
N PHE A 222 20.12 8.96 -4.60
CA PHE A 222 19.96 8.97 -6.05
C PHE A 222 20.31 7.62 -6.67
N LEU A 223 21.43 7.00 -6.26
CA LEU A 223 21.83 5.67 -6.73
C LEU A 223 20.81 4.60 -6.32
N GLU A 224 20.30 4.67 -5.09
CA GLU A 224 19.28 3.75 -4.60
C GLU A 224 17.98 3.85 -5.43
N THR A 225 17.58 5.08 -5.74
CA THR A 225 16.43 5.39 -6.60
C THR A 225 16.66 4.89 -8.03
N MET A 226 17.83 5.19 -8.61
CA MET A 226 18.22 4.74 -9.95
C MET A 226 18.15 3.23 -10.07
N ASN A 227 18.79 2.50 -9.16
CA ASN A 227 18.82 1.05 -9.17
C ASN A 227 17.42 0.45 -8.98
N HIS A 228 16.58 1.05 -8.13
CA HIS A 228 15.21 0.57 -7.93
C HIS A 228 14.36 0.73 -9.20
N TYR A 229 14.33 1.94 -9.77
CA TYR A 229 13.50 2.18 -10.94
C TYR A 229 14.09 1.53 -12.19
N LEU A 230 15.40 1.31 -12.30
CA LEU A 230 15.99 0.50 -13.37
C LEU A 230 15.36 -0.90 -13.40
N ALA A 231 15.34 -1.60 -12.26
CA ALA A 231 14.72 -2.92 -12.15
C ALA A 231 13.23 -2.89 -12.55
N VAL A 232 12.49 -1.87 -12.11
CA VAL A 232 11.07 -1.70 -12.47
C VAL A 232 10.89 -1.52 -13.98
N PHE A 233 11.70 -0.67 -14.62
CA PHE A 233 11.60 -0.42 -16.05
C PHE A 233 12.05 -1.62 -16.90
N GLU A 234 13.11 -2.34 -16.50
CA GLU A 234 13.53 -3.59 -17.15
C GLU A 234 12.43 -4.65 -17.07
N PHE A 235 11.75 -4.73 -15.93
CA PHE A 235 10.62 -5.64 -15.76
C PHE A 235 9.44 -5.29 -16.66
N ILE A 236 9.11 -4.01 -16.76
CA ILE A 236 8.09 -3.52 -17.70
C ILE A 236 8.48 -3.83 -19.15
N ASP A 237 9.77 -3.69 -19.49
CA ASP A 237 10.26 -3.93 -20.84
C ASP A 237 10.12 -5.39 -21.29
N VAL A 238 10.31 -6.34 -20.38
CA VAL A 238 10.08 -7.76 -20.63
C VAL A 238 8.58 -8.09 -20.68
N SER A 239 7.75 -7.35 -19.94
CA SER A 239 6.33 -7.68 -19.78
C SER A 239 5.43 -7.12 -20.89
N LEU A 240 5.82 -6.00 -21.51
CA LEU A 240 4.96 -5.25 -22.43
C LEU A 240 5.74 -4.71 -23.64
N PRO A 241 5.14 -4.71 -24.85
CA PRO A 241 5.71 -4.03 -26.01
C PRO A 241 6.00 -2.55 -25.75
N ARG A 242 7.08 -2.04 -26.35
CA ARG A 242 7.54 -0.65 -26.15
C ARG A 242 6.57 0.41 -26.69
N ASP A 243 5.77 0.05 -27.68
CA ASP A 243 4.73 0.89 -28.29
C ASP A 243 3.38 0.81 -27.57
N HIS A 244 3.26 -0.01 -26.52
CA HIS A 244 2.03 -0.17 -25.76
C HIS A 244 1.64 1.15 -25.06
N LYS A 245 0.52 1.75 -25.46
CA LYS A 245 0.11 3.09 -24.99
C LYS A 245 -0.05 3.20 -23.48
N GLU A 246 -0.59 2.16 -22.83
CA GLU A 246 -0.75 2.16 -21.37
C GLU A 246 0.60 2.05 -20.64
N ARG A 247 1.58 1.33 -21.23
CA ARG A 247 2.96 1.25 -20.71
C ARG A 247 3.60 2.63 -20.71
N ILE A 248 3.56 3.32 -21.85
CA ILE A 248 4.12 4.66 -22.00
C ILE A 248 3.47 5.61 -20.98
N SER A 249 2.15 5.54 -20.82
CA SER A 249 1.43 6.37 -19.84
C SER A 249 1.83 6.08 -18.39
N VAL A 250 1.99 4.81 -18.02
CA VAL A 250 2.50 4.35 -16.71
C VAL A 250 3.87 4.95 -16.42
N GLU A 251 4.80 4.80 -17.36
CA GLU A 251 6.19 5.24 -17.22
C GLU A 251 6.28 6.77 -17.08
N GLN A 252 5.63 7.50 -18.00
CA GLN A 252 5.71 8.96 -18.09
C GLN A 252 4.93 9.70 -17.00
N ASN A 253 3.75 9.21 -16.62
CA ASN A 253 2.86 10.00 -15.78
C ASN A 253 2.87 9.58 -14.32
N CYS A 254 3.40 8.39 -14.02
CA CYS A 254 3.28 7.82 -12.70
C CYS A 254 4.63 7.45 -12.10
N LEU A 255 5.43 6.64 -12.80
CA LEU A 255 6.79 6.35 -12.34
C LEU A 255 7.64 7.61 -12.36
N ALA A 256 7.60 8.40 -13.45
CA ALA A 256 8.33 9.65 -13.52
C ALA A 256 7.90 10.64 -12.41
N ARG A 257 6.60 10.72 -12.10
CA ARG A 257 6.09 11.56 -11.02
C ARG A 257 6.71 11.18 -9.66
N LYS A 258 6.76 9.89 -9.34
CA LYS A 258 7.41 9.40 -8.12
C LYS A 258 8.91 9.72 -8.12
N ILE A 259 9.60 9.42 -9.23
CA ILE A 259 11.04 9.70 -9.40
C ILE A 259 11.34 11.17 -9.17
N VAL A 260 10.55 12.09 -9.75
CA VAL A 260 10.71 13.54 -9.56
C VAL A 260 10.52 13.91 -8.09
N ASN A 261 9.51 13.36 -7.40
CA ASN A 261 9.32 13.67 -5.98
C ASN A 261 10.52 13.22 -5.13
N ILE A 262 11.04 12.03 -5.41
CA ILE A 262 12.17 11.44 -4.69
C ILE A 262 13.45 12.27 -4.91
N ILE A 263 13.73 12.67 -6.15
CA ILE A 263 15.01 13.29 -6.54
C ILE A 263 15.00 14.82 -6.43
N ALA A 264 13.88 15.47 -6.72
CA ALA A 264 13.82 16.91 -6.97
C ALA A 264 13.01 17.71 -5.95
N CYS A 265 12.14 17.08 -5.15
CA CYS A 265 11.44 17.76 -4.06
C CYS A 265 12.28 17.72 -2.79
N GLU A 266 12.07 18.70 -1.90
CA GLU A 266 12.71 18.75 -0.57
C GLU A 266 11.71 19.16 0.51
N GLY A 267 12.10 19.00 1.78
CA GLY A 267 11.29 19.42 2.92
C GLY A 267 9.87 18.83 2.88
N PRO A 268 8.83 19.56 3.28
CA PRO A 268 7.44 19.07 3.27
C PRO A 268 6.92 18.65 1.89
N GLU A 269 7.52 19.11 0.79
CA GLU A 269 7.09 18.81 -0.57
C GLU A 269 7.60 17.45 -1.08
N ARG A 270 8.66 16.91 -0.45
CA ARG A 270 9.09 15.53 -0.66
C ARG A 270 8.24 14.60 0.20
N VAL A 271 7.44 13.77 -0.44
CA VAL A 271 6.47 12.87 0.22
C VAL A 271 6.81 11.40 0.03
N GLU A 272 7.54 11.01 -1.01
CA GLU A 272 8.00 9.63 -1.26
C GLU A 272 9.21 9.31 -0.36
N ARG A 273 8.97 8.92 0.90
CA ARG A 273 10.01 8.75 1.94
C ARG A 273 10.11 7.30 2.42
N HIS A 274 10.68 6.44 1.58
CA HIS A 274 10.84 5.02 1.91
C HIS A 274 11.93 4.82 2.97
N GLU A 275 11.71 3.82 3.82
CA GLU A 275 12.65 3.40 4.86
C GLU A 275 12.90 1.90 4.76
N LEU A 276 14.09 1.47 5.16
CA LEU A 276 14.43 0.06 5.26
C LEU A 276 13.57 -0.62 6.33
N LEU A 277 13.35 -1.92 6.15
CA LEU A 277 12.59 -2.76 7.03
C LEU A 277 13.07 -2.68 8.48
N GLY A 278 14.38 -2.64 8.70
CA GLY A 278 14.95 -2.52 10.05
C GLY A 278 14.43 -1.29 10.78
N LYS A 279 14.25 -0.16 10.08
CA LYS A 279 13.72 1.08 10.64
C LYS A 279 12.22 0.97 10.92
N TRP A 280 11.45 0.39 10.00
CA TRP A 280 10.04 0.08 10.24
C TRP A 280 9.86 -0.82 11.47
N ARG A 281 10.70 -1.85 11.61
CA ARG A 281 10.68 -2.75 12.76
C ARG A 281 10.86 -2.00 14.07
N SER A 282 11.89 -1.16 14.16
CA SER A 282 12.13 -0.35 15.36
C SER A 282 10.93 0.56 15.69
N ARG A 283 10.30 1.19 14.69
CA ARG A 283 9.11 2.04 14.91
C ARG A 283 7.93 1.24 15.48
N PHE A 284 7.64 0.08 14.91
CA PHE A 284 6.55 -0.78 15.41
C PHE A 284 6.80 -1.28 16.83
N VAL A 285 8.05 -1.68 17.14
CA VAL A 285 8.43 -2.06 18.52
C VAL A 285 8.29 -0.89 19.49
N MET A 286 8.72 0.33 19.11
CA MET A 286 8.53 1.52 19.93
C MET A 286 7.06 1.88 20.13
N ALA A 287 6.20 1.58 19.15
CA ALA A 287 4.74 1.69 19.28
C ALA A 287 4.10 0.51 20.03
N SER A 288 4.90 -0.33 20.70
CA SER A 288 4.47 -1.48 21.50
C SER A 288 3.81 -2.61 20.70
N PHE A 289 4.11 -2.74 19.41
CA PHE A 289 3.78 -3.94 18.64
C PHE A 289 4.82 -5.03 18.82
N LYS A 290 4.40 -6.29 18.73
CA LYS A 290 5.30 -7.44 18.81
C LYS A 290 5.40 -8.11 17.44
N PRO A 291 6.61 -8.43 16.94
CA PRO A 291 6.74 -9.26 15.75
C PRO A 291 6.07 -10.61 16.02
N ARG A 292 5.31 -11.14 15.06
CA ARG A 292 4.69 -12.47 15.21
C ARG A 292 5.77 -13.54 15.04
N SER A 293 6.11 -14.26 16.11
CA SER A 293 7.24 -15.22 16.19
C SER A 293 6.98 -16.57 15.52
N SER A 294 5.72 -16.91 15.22
CA SER A 294 5.31 -18.20 14.63
C SER A 294 5.55 -18.32 13.12
N ILE A 295 6.12 -17.29 12.51
CA ILE A 295 6.41 -17.28 11.07
C ILE A 295 7.96 -17.30 10.92
N PRO A 296 8.54 -18.11 10.03
CA PRO A 296 9.97 -18.04 9.74
C PRO A 296 10.36 -16.65 9.22
N PRO A 297 11.55 -16.10 9.51
CA PRO A 297 12.00 -14.81 8.96
C PRO A 297 11.92 -14.74 7.43
N SER A 298 12.09 -15.87 6.74
CA SER A 298 11.93 -16.04 5.29
C SER A 298 10.48 -15.93 4.78
N ARG A 299 9.48 -16.01 5.67
CA ARG A 299 8.04 -15.88 5.39
C ARG A 299 7.38 -14.68 6.08
N LEU A 300 7.98 -14.07 7.12
CA LEU A 300 7.52 -12.79 7.69
C LEU A 300 7.83 -11.62 6.76
N CYS A 301 8.94 -11.75 6.05
CA CYS A 301 9.44 -10.81 5.08
C CYS A 301 9.59 -11.55 3.78
N PHE A 302 8.52 -11.58 2.99
CA PHE A 302 8.73 -11.83 1.58
C PHE A 302 9.59 -10.69 1.05
N LYS A 303 10.69 -11.04 0.40
CA LYS A 303 11.45 -10.15 -0.44
C LYS A 303 10.94 -10.44 -1.84
N ALA A 304 9.96 -9.67 -2.32
CA ALA A 304 9.60 -9.82 -3.73
C ALA A 304 10.74 -9.19 -4.54
N THR A 305 11.61 -10.03 -5.09
CA THR A 305 12.72 -9.58 -5.90
C THR A 305 12.20 -9.30 -7.30
N VAL A 306 12.24 -8.03 -7.74
CA VAL A 306 12.23 -7.75 -9.18
C VAL A 306 13.62 -8.17 -9.67
N ILE A 307 13.68 -9.30 -10.36
CA ILE A 307 14.90 -9.82 -10.96
C ILE A 307 14.98 -9.24 -12.36
N SER A 308 15.97 -8.38 -12.59
CA SER A 308 16.38 -8.00 -13.94
C SER A 308 17.71 -8.65 -14.30
N THR A 309 18.10 -8.59 -15.58
CA THR A 309 19.38 -9.12 -16.08
C THR A 309 20.59 -8.48 -15.40
N HIS A 310 20.44 -7.31 -14.77
CA HIS A 310 21.54 -6.54 -14.18
C HIS A 310 21.34 -6.12 -12.72
N SER A 311 20.16 -6.35 -12.11
CA SER A 311 19.91 -5.96 -10.71
C SER A 311 18.89 -6.85 -9.98
N LYS A 312 19.11 -7.06 -8.68
CA LYS A 312 18.15 -7.69 -7.76
C LYS A 312 17.70 -6.62 -6.75
N LYS A 313 16.42 -6.27 -6.75
CA LYS A 313 15.85 -5.32 -5.78
C LYS A 313 14.61 -5.93 -5.12
N GLU A 314 14.55 -5.82 -3.80
CA GLU A 314 13.58 -6.49 -2.95
C GLU A 314 12.43 -5.53 -2.58
N MET A 315 11.20 -6.02 -2.46
CA MET A 315 10.13 -5.35 -1.72
C MET A 315 9.96 -6.02 -0.37
N GLY A 316 9.89 -5.24 0.71
CA GLY A 316 9.81 -5.74 2.09
C GLY A 316 8.38 -5.80 2.59
N PHE A 317 7.93 -6.98 3.01
CA PHE A 317 6.63 -7.17 3.68
C PHE A 317 6.86 -7.44 5.18
N CYS A 318 5.94 -7.01 6.05
CA CYS A 318 6.02 -7.33 7.49
C CYS A 318 4.67 -7.42 8.19
N ILE A 319 4.57 -8.33 9.15
CA ILE A 319 3.33 -8.60 9.90
C ILE A 319 3.63 -8.65 11.39
N TRP A 320 2.76 -8.00 12.15
CA TRP A 320 2.90 -7.73 13.57
C TRP A 320 1.66 -8.23 14.32
N ALA A 321 1.86 -8.78 15.51
CA ALA A 321 0.78 -9.02 16.46
C ALA A 321 0.55 -7.73 17.27
N GLY A 322 -0.72 -7.41 17.51
CA GLY A 322 -1.11 -6.28 18.36
C GLY A 322 -1.02 -6.57 19.84
#